data_AF-A0A2M8GHU1-F1
#
_entry.id   AF-A0A2M8GHU1-F1
#
_cell.length_a   1.000
_cell.length_b   1.000
_cell.length_c   1.000
_cell.angle_alpha   90.00
_cell.angle_beta   90.00
_cell.angle_gamma   90.00
#
_symmetry.space_group_name_H-M   'P 1'
#
loop_
_entity.id
_entity.type
_entity.pdbx_description
1 polymer ?
#
loop_
_entity_poly.entity_id
_entity_poly.type
_entity_poly.pdbx_seq_one_letter_code
_entity_poly.pdbx_strand_id
1 'polypeptide(L)' 'MKSAEKYREHQDLVKKKINLFLQDPFNKSLKTHKLSGKLSSYWSFSINYHLRIMFEFIDKKTVGLVDIGTHGIYR' A
#
# COMPACT_ATOMS: atom_id res chain seq x y z
N MET A 1 15.16 -8.52 -0.58
CA MET A 1 13.71 -8.47 -0.22
C MET A 1 13.47 -9.30 1.04
N LYS A 2 13.53 -8.71 2.24
CA LYS A 2 13.23 -9.44 3.51
C LYS A 2 11.73 -9.42 3.88
N SER A 3 10.95 -8.52 3.29
CA SER A 3 9.53 -8.33 3.60
C SER A 3 8.58 -9.30 2.88
N ALA A 4 8.95 -9.85 1.72
CA ALA A 4 8.10 -10.76 0.95
C ALA A 4 7.88 -12.13 1.63
N GLU A 5 8.88 -12.61 2.36
CA GLU A 5 8.80 -13.87 3.10
C GLU A 5 7.93 -13.73 4.36
N LYS A 6 7.95 -12.53 4.97
CA LYS A 6 7.21 -12.19 6.20
C LYS A 6 5.69 -12.22 6.04
N TYR A 7 5.17 -12.03 4.83
CA TYR A 7 3.73 -11.98 4.56
C TYR A 7 3.27 -13.06 3.57
N ARG A 8 3.95 -14.21 3.55
CA ARG A 8 3.69 -15.31 2.62
C ARG A 8 2.22 -15.77 2.63
N GLU A 9 1.61 -15.85 3.80
CA GLU A 9 0.19 -16.23 3.98
C GLU A 9 -0.81 -15.20 3.42
N HIS A 10 -0.36 -13.97 3.15
CA HIS A 10 -1.21 -12.90 2.64
C HIS A 10 -0.98 -12.60 1.16
N GLN A 11 -0.14 -13.37 0.46
CA GLN A 11 0.23 -13.07 -0.93
C GLN A 11 -0.97 -12.95 -1.86
N ASP A 12 -1.95 -13.84 -1.75
CA ASP A 12 -3.13 -13.80 -2.62
C ASP A 12 -4.02 -12.59 -2.32
N LEU A 13 -4.17 -12.24 -1.04
CA LEU A 13 -4.90 -11.03 -0.64
C LEU A 13 -4.18 -9.76 -1.12
N VAL A 14 -2.85 -9.73 -1.01
CA VAL A 14 -2.02 -8.62 -1.51
C VAL A 14 -2.20 -8.47 -3.02
N LYS A 15 -2.08 -9.55 -3.79
CA LYS A 15 -2.32 -9.53 -5.25
C LYS A 15 -3.71 -9.03 -5.59
N LYS A 16 -4.74 -9.53 -4.90
CA LYS A 16 -6.13 -9.08 -5.09
C LYS A 16 -6.30 -7.58 -4.85
N LYS A 17 -5.68 -7.06 -3.78
CA LYS A 17 -5.76 -5.63 -3.43
C LYS A 17 -4.96 -4.75 -4.38
N ILE A 18 -3.81 -5.22 -4.88
CA ILE A 18 -3.06 -4.55 -5.95
C ILE A 18 -3.88 -4.49 -7.23
N ASN A 19 -4.54 -5.59 -7.63
CA ASN A 19 -5.39 -5.59 -8.82
C ASN A 19 -6.56 -4.59 -8.71
N LEU A 20 -7.19 -4.52 -7.54
CA LEU A 20 -8.23 -3.50 -7.29
C LEU A 20 -7.66 -2.08 -7.35
N PHE A 21 -6.48 -1.86 -6.75
CA PHE A 21 -5.78 -0.58 -6.78
C PHE A 21 -5.42 -0.14 -8.20
N LEU A 22 -4.99 -1.07 -9.07
CA LEU A 22 -4.70 -0.77 -10.48
C LEU A 22 -5.95 -0.35 -11.27
N GLN A 23 -7.14 -0.81 -10.87
CA GLN A 23 -8.41 -0.41 -11.48
C GLN A 23 -8.92 0.93 -10.95
N ASP A 24 -8.88 1.11 -9.63
CA ASP A 24 -9.30 2.32 -8.94
C ASP A 24 -8.46 2.53 -7.67
N PRO A 25 -7.41 3.37 -7.74
CA PRO A 25 -6.53 3.64 -6.61
C PRO A 25 -7.24 4.23 -5.39
N PHE A 26 -8.41 4.84 -5.59
CA PHE A 26 -9.19 5.51 -4.55
C PHE A 26 -10.49 4.77 -4.20
N ASN A 27 -10.58 3.50 -4.57
CA ASN A 27 -11.70 2.65 -4.20
C ASN A 27 -11.91 2.71 -2.67
N LYS A 28 -13.15 2.93 -2.22
CA LYS A 28 -13.46 3.10 -0.79
C LYS A 28 -12.96 1.95 0.08
N SER A 29 -12.90 0.72 -0.45
CA SER A 29 -12.43 -0.46 0.29
C SER A 29 -10.91 -0.50 0.48
N LEU A 30 -10.15 0.28 -0.28
CA LEU A 30 -8.70 0.43 -0.15
C LEU A 30 -8.33 1.44 0.93
N LYS A 31 -9.25 2.33 1.33
CA LYS A 31 -8.98 3.38 2.34
C LYS A 31 -7.70 4.16 2.04
N THR A 32 -7.51 4.48 0.76
CA THR A 32 -6.33 5.17 0.25
C THR A 32 -6.29 6.59 0.80
N HIS A 33 -5.15 6.98 1.37
CA HIS A 33 -4.96 8.32 1.92
C HIS A 33 -3.50 8.75 1.81
N LYS A 34 -3.30 10.06 1.75
CA LYS A 34 -1.97 10.67 1.76
C LYS A 34 -1.42 10.63 3.18
N LEU A 35 -0.13 10.38 3.30
CA LEU A 35 0.56 10.36 4.57
C LEU A 35 0.96 11.77 4.99
N SER A 36 1.31 11.94 6.26
CA SER A 36 1.63 13.22 6.87
C SER A 36 3.06 13.24 7.42
N GLY A 37 3.52 14.43 7.83
CA GLY A 37 4.86 14.61 8.41
C GLY A 37 5.97 14.30 7.41
N LYS A 38 7.00 13.57 7.88
CA LYS A 38 8.18 13.21 7.06
C LYS A 38 7.86 12.35 5.83
N LEU A 39 6.67 11.74 5.80
CA LEU A 39 6.23 10.87 4.71
C LEU A 39 5.18 11.55 3.83
N SER A 40 5.08 12.87 3.84
CA SER A 40 4.07 13.62 3.07
C SER A 40 4.18 13.48 1.55
N SER A 41 5.27 12.93 1.02
CA SER A 41 5.39 12.55 -0.40
C SER A 41 4.68 11.23 -0.73
N TYR A 42 4.38 10.41 0.28
CA TYR A 42 3.84 9.06 0.12
C TYR A 42 2.35 8.98 0.40
N TRP A 43 1.76 7.89 -0.08
CA TRP A 43 0.38 7.49 0.10
C TRP A 43 0.32 6.07 0.64
N SER A 44 -0.83 5.69 1.16
CA SER A 44 -1.03 4.33 1.64
C SER A 44 -2.43 3.80 1.40
N PHE A 45 -2.53 2.52 1.08
CA PHE A 45 -3.79 1.80 1.01
C PHE A 45 -3.77 0.51 1.84
N SER A 46 -4.96 0.10 2.30
CA SER A 46 -5.20 -1.06 3.15
C SER A 46 -5.28 -2.36 2.36
N ILE A 47 -4.52 -3.36 2.82
CA ILE A 47 -4.64 -4.76 2.39
C ILE A 47 -5.68 -5.47 3.24
N ASN A 48 -5.57 -5.34 4.56
CA ASN A 48 -6.56 -5.82 5.53
C ASN A 48 -6.64 -4.83 6.71
N TYR A 49 -7.23 -5.25 7.82
CA TYR A 49 -7.37 -4.40 8.99
C TYR A 49 -6.01 -3.95 9.56
N HIS A 50 -4.93 -4.75 9.44
CA HIS A 50 -3.63 -4.43 10.03
C HIS A 50 -2.57 -4.02 9.01
N LEU A 51 -2.61 -4.56 7.78
CA LEU A 51 -1.57 -4.47 6.77
C LEU A 51 -1.91 -3.40 5.72
N ARG A 52 -0.90 -2.62 5.34
CA ARG A 52 -0.98 -1.55 4.35
C ARG A 52 0.22 -1.61 3.41
N ILE A 53 0.01 -1.12 2.19
CA ILE A 53 1.08 -0.80 1.25
C ILE A 53 1.28 0.70 1.25
N MET A 54 2.54 1.13 1.28
CA MET A 54 2.97 2.51 1.05
C MET A 54 3.42 2.64 -0.40
N PHE A 55 3.02 3.71 -1.07
CA PHE A 55 3.35 3.97 -2.46
C PHE A 55 3.54 5.45 -2.72
N GLU A 56 4.13 5.77 -3.86
CA GLU A 56 4.19 7.13 -4.39
C GLU A 56 3.75 7.16 -5.85
N PHE A 57 3.25 8.32 -6.30
CA PHE A 57 3.04 8.58 -7.71
C PHE A 57 4.37 9.05 -8.30
N ILE A 58 4.97 8.22 -9.15
CA ILE A 58 6.18 8.57 -9.90
C ILE A 58 5.81 9.56 -11.00
N ASP A 59 4.68 9.31 -11.68
CA ASP A 59 4.05 10.22 -12.61
C ASP A 59 2.53 9.98 -12.65
N LYS A 60 1.83 10.53 -13.67
CA LYS A 60 0.37 10.42 -13.81
C LYS A 60 -0.15 9.00 -14.07
N LYS A 61 0.71 8.09 -14.54
CA LYS A 61 0.36 6.72 -14.94
C LYS A 61 1.17 5.66 -14.21
N THR A 62 2.22 6.05 -13.50
CA THR A 62 3.13 5.13 -12.83
C THR A 62 3.19 5.39 -11.33
N VAL A 63 3.09 4.30 -10.58
CA VAL A 63 3.18 4.28 -9.11
C VAL A 63 4.32 3.36 -8.67
N GLY A 64 5.09 3.80 -7.69
CA GLY A 64 6.11 2.99 -7.04
C GLY A 64 5.55 2.41 -5.75
N LEU A 65 5.49 1.07 -5.63
CA LEU A 65 5.19 0.42 -4.35
C LEU A 65 6.46 0.40 -3.51
N VAL A 66 6.46 1.11 -2.39
CA VAL A 66 7.66 1.41 -1.60
C VAL A 66 7.85 0.38 -0.49
N ASP A 67 6.79 0.11 0.27
CA ASP A 67 6.85 -0.84 1.39
C ASP A 67 5.50 -1.47 1.69
N ILE A 68 5.52 -2.57 2.44
CA ILE A 68 4.35 -3.25 3.00
C ILE A 68 4.57 -3.55 4.47
N GLY A 69 3.60 -3.19 5.30
CA GLY A 69 3.76 -3.28 6.74
C GLY A 69 2.47 -2.95 7.48
N THR A 70 2.52 -2.99 8.81
CA THR A 70 1.34 -2.71 9.63
C THR A 70 1.08 -1.20 9.74
N HIS A 71 0.02 -0.78 10.44
CA HIS A 71 -0.17 0.64 10.80
C HIS A 71 1.03 1.26 11.55
N GLY A 72 2.00 0.45 11.99
CA GLY A 72 3.27 0.90 12.58
C GLY A 72 4.31 1.43 11.59
N ILE A 73 4.06 1.45 10.27
CA ILE A 73 4.98 2.08 9.28
C ILE A 73 5.18 3.59 9.56
N TYR A 74 4.34 4.21 10.39
CA TYR A 74 4.36 5.66 10.65
C TYR A 74 4.84 6.06 12.06
N ARG A 75 5.49 5.15 12.81
CA ARG A 75 6.21 5.52 14.04
C ARG A 75 7.70 5.71 13.77
#